data_AF-A0A1Y6KJF6-F1
#
_entry.id   AF-A0A1Y6KJF6-F1
#
_cell.length_a   1.000
_cell.length_b   1.000
_cell.length_c   1.000
_cell.angle_alpha   90.00
_cell.angle_beta   90.00
_cell.angle_gamma   90.00
#
_symmetry.space_group_name_H-M   'P 1'
#
loop_
_entity.id
_entity.type
_entity.pdbx_description
1 polymer ?
#
loop_
_entity_poly.entity_id
_entity_poly.type
_entity_poly.pdbx_seq_one_letter_code
_entity_poly.pdbx_strand_id
1 'polypeptide(L)'
;MNAPASDDKQPKDATAAVIAAQQAMLETLPFGDTADFDDAARGFLGTIGDAKVTNAQGRTVWSLAPYGFLDAEEAPPTVNPSLWRQAKLNMHHGLFEVVPGVYQVRGLDIANMTLIEGDTGVIVVDTLTSIEGARAALDLYYQHRGTRPVTAVMFTHTHTDHWGGARGVVEEEAVTGGRVPLIAPNLFIEHAVSENIIAGPAMLRRAQYQFGPLLAKGPKGHVDCGLGKTMAAGGVALLRPTDLIMATGDTRTIDGVSFEFQMAPNSEAPAEMHFYLPRYRLLNLAENCTHNFHNLLPFRGADVRDALAWSKYLGEALQIVGWQGRGDVRPASLAGVGREPRRCDDPRAARPLQIRA
;
A
#
# COMPACT_ATOMS: atom_id res chain seq x y z
N MET A 1 10.65 -55.70 -8.98
CA MET A 1 9.70 -54.61 -9.28
C MET A 1 9.68 -53.70 -8.08
N ASN A 2 10.37 -52.56 -8.13
CA ASN A 2 10.30 -51.58 -7.05
C ASN A 2 8.97 -50.83 -7.18
N ALA A 3 8.18 -50.81 -6.10
CA ALA A 3 7.00 -49.98 -6.00
C ALA A 3 7.40 -48.51 -6.20
N PRO A 4 6.61 -47.69 -6.92
CA PRO A 4 6.91 -46.27 -7.04
C PRO A 4 6.85 -45.67 -5.63
N ALA A 5 7.90 -44.95 -5.24
CA ALA A 5 7.86 -44.12 -4.05
C ALA A 5 6.66 -43.18 -4.19
N SER A 6 5.67 -43.31 -3.30
CA SER A 6 4.62 -42.30 -3.19
C SER A 6 5.30 -40.96 -2.92
N ASP A 7 4.99 -39.94 -3.73
CA ASP A 7 5.59 -38.62 -3.63
C ASP A 7 5.14 -37.92 -2.33
N ASP A 8 5.78 -38.29 -1.22
CA ASP A 8 5.37 -37.87 0.12
C ASP A 8 5.69 -36.38 0.40
N LYS A 9 6.28 -35.69 -0.58
CA LYS A 9 6.69 -34.28 -0.50
C LYS A 9 5.64 -33.29 -1.02
N GLN A 10 4.47 -33.74 -1.47
CA GLN A 10 3.39 -32.87 -1.93
C GLN A 10 2.53 -32.30 -0.78
N PRO A 11 1.99 -31.06 -0.91
CA PRO A 11 1.05 -30.50 0.06
C PRO A 11 -0.21 -31.37 0.26
N LYS A 12 -0.51 -31.73 1.51
CA LYS A 12 -1.68 -32.54 1.88
C LYS A 12 -2.98 -31.71 1.86
N ASP A 13 -4.13 -32.37 1.90
CA ASP A 13 -5.43 -31.71 2.06
C ASP A 13 -5.65 -31.20 3.49
N ALA A 14 -6.59 -30.27 3.65
CA ALA A 14 -6.99 -29.77 4.96
C ALA A 14 -7.60 -30.91 5.80
N THR A 15 -7.15 -31.04 7.04
CA THR A 15 -7.72 -32.02 7.98
C THR A 15 -9.09 -31.55 8.47
N ALA A 16 -9.89 -32.46 9.03
CA ALA A 16 -11.19 -32.11 9.61
C ALA A 16 -11.11 -30.98 10.65
N ALA A 17 -10.02 -30.92 11.44
CA ALA A 17 -9.79 -29.85 12.41
C ALA A 17 -9.56 -28.48 11.74
N VAL A 18 -8.82 -28.44 10.62
CA VAL A 18 -8.60 -27.20 9.85
C VAL A 18 -9.92 -26.75 9.22
N ILE A 19 -10.69 -27.66 8.63
CA ILE A 19 -12.00 -27.36 8.02
C ILE A 19 -12.95 -26.75 9.05
N ALA A 20 -13.04 -27.36 10.24
CA ALA A 20 -13.86 -26.85 11.33
C ALA A 20 -13.44 -25.44 11.78
N ALA A 21 -12.12 -25.16 11.82
CA ALA A 21 -11.62 -23.81 12.14
C ALA A 21 -12.01 -22.77 11.07
N GLN A 22 -11.98 -23.13 9.78
CA GLN A 22 -12.43 -22.22 8.72
C GLN A 22 -13.94 -21.95 8.81
N GLN A 23 -14.75 -22.97 9.11
CA GLN A 23 -16.19 -22.82 9.32
C GLN A 23 -16.49 -21.90 10.51
N ALA A 24 -15.81 -22.08 11.65
CA ALA A 24 -15.96 -21.20 12.80
C ALA A 24 -15.61 -19.74 12.48
N MET A 25 -14.60 -19.49 11.62
CA MET A 25 -14.25 -18.15 11.16
C MET A 25 -15.40 -17.50 10.36
N LEU A 26 -16.02 -18.26 9.45
CA LEU A 26 -17.16 -17.81 8.64
C LEU A 26 -18.37 -17.42 9.50
N GLU A 27 -18.59 -18.12 10.62
CA GLU A 27 -19.67 -17.83 11.57
C GLU A 27 -19.37 -16.63 12.47
N THR A 28 -18.09 -16.34 12.73
CA THR A 28 -17.67 -15.30 13.69
C THR A 28 -17.50 -13.93 13.04
N LEU A 29 -17.05 -13.86 11.79
CA LEU A 29 -16.80 -12.60 11.09
C LEU A 29 -17.97 -12.17 10.21
N PRO A 30 -18.16 -10.85 10.00
CA PRO A 30 -19.26 -10.32 9.20
C PRO A 30 -18.98 -10.42 7.69
N PHE A 31 -18.91 -11.63 7.13
CA PHE A 31 -18.66 -11.83 5.68
C PHE A 31 -19.77 -11.26 4.77
N GLY A 32 -20.96 -11.00 5.32
CA GLY A 32 -22.03 -10.29 4.62
C GLY A 32 -21.75 -8.80 4.42
N ASP A 33 -20.75 -8.22 5.10
CA ASP A 33 -20.26 -6.88 4.82
C ASP A 33 -19.29 -6.89 3.64
N THR A 34 -19.78 -6.44 2.49
CA THR A 34 -19.05 -6.37 1.23
C THR A 34 -18.62 -4.95 0.87
N ALA A 35 -18.72 -3.98 1.80
CA ALA A 35 -18.42 -2.58 1.51
C ALA A 35 -17.01 -2.40 0.94
N ASP A 36 -16.02 -3.15 1.43
CA ASP A 36 -14.63 -3.11 0.93
C ASP A 36 -14.51 -3.44 -0.57
N PHE A 37 -15.40 -4.29 -1.12
CA PHE A 37 -15.37 -4.63 -2.55
C PHE A 37 -15.88 -3.46 -3.41
N ASP A 38 -16.96 -2.80 -2.99
CA ASP A 38 -17.46 -1.58 -3.64
C ASP A 38 -16.42 -0.47 -3.58
N ASP A 39 -15.80 -0.36 -2.41
CA ASP A 39 -14.73 0.56 -2.14
C ASP A 39 -13.53 0.28 -3.06
N ALA A 40 -13.05 -0.96 -3.12
CA ALA A 40 -11.96 -1.40 -4.01
C ALA A 40 -12.27 -1.16 -5.49
N ALA A 41 -13.51 -1.35 -5.95
CA ALA A 41 -13.89 -1.11 -7.34
C ALA A 41 -14.05 0.38 -7.70
N ARG A 42 -14.29 1.25 -6.71
CA ARG A 42 -14.64 2.67 -6.93
C ARG A 42 -13.53 3.43 -7.67
N GLY A 43 -13.93 4.19 -8.68
CA GLY A 43 -13.05 5.09 -9.43
C GLY A 43 -12.22 4.40 -10.50
N PHE A 44 -12.44 3.11 -10.79
CA PHE A 44 -11.69 2.39 -11.81
C PHE A 44 -11.74 3.08 -13.19
N LEU A 45 -10.58 3.28 -13.81
CA LEU A 45 -10.42 3.89 -15.13
C LEU A 45 -9.93 2.91 -16.19
N GLY A 46 -9.03 1.99 -15.83
CA GLY A 46 -8.45 1.01 -16.73
C GLY A 46 -7.30 0.25 -16.10
N THR A 47 -6.77 -0.75 -16.79
CA THR A 47 -5.71 -1.63 -16.28
C THR A 47 -4.84 -2.20 -17.39
N ILE A 48 -3.72 -2.80 -17.01
CA ILE A 48 -2.90 -3.66 -17.86
C ILE A 48 -3.41 -5.09 -17.69
N GLY A 49 -3.60 -5.83 -18.78
CA GLY A 49 -4.04 -7.24 -18.72
C GLY A 49 -3.17 -8.08 -17.78
N ASP A 50 -3.82 -8.75 -16.82
CA ASP A 50 -3.19 -9.53 -15.75
C ASP A 50 -2.12 -8.78 -14.93
N ALA A 51 -2.18 -7.45 -14.87
CA ALA A 51 -1.11 -6.58 -14.37
C ALA A 51 0.28 -6.94 -14.94
N LYS A 52 0.37 -7.47 -16.16
CA LYS A 52 1.63 -8.05 -16.64
C LYS A 52 2.66 -6.96 -16.95
N VAL A 53 3.75 -6.95 -16.20
CA VAL A 53 4.91 -6.08 -16.43
C VAL A 53 6.14 -6.93 -16.77
N THR A 54 6.89 -6.52 -17.78
CA THR A 54 8.12 -7.19 -18.23
C THR A 54 9.31 -6.24 -18.24
N ASN A 55 10.51 -6.78 -18.03
CA ASN A 55 11.74 -6.02 -18.27
C ASN A 55 12.10 -5.94 -19.76
N ALA A 56 13.17 -5.22 -20.08
CA ALA A 56 13.63 -5.02 -21.45
C ALA A 56 14.02 -6.33 -22.19
N GLN A 57 14.29 -7.42 -21.47
CA GLN A 57 14.58 -8.74 -22.03
C GLN A 57 13.33 -9.63 -22.15
N GLY A 58 12.14 -9.11 -21.84
CA GLY A 58 10.87 -9.84 -21.91
C GLY A 58 10.58 -10.76 -20.72
N ARG A 59 11.42 -10.75 -19.67
CA ARG A 59 11.15 -11.49 -18.42
C ARG A 59 10.05 -10.80 -17.64
N THR A 60 9.04 -11.54 -17.20
CA THR A 60 8.00 -11.04 -16.29
C THR A 60 8.61 -10.64 -14.96
N VAL A 61 8.39 -9.38 -14.57
CA VAL A 61 8.78 -8.84 -13.25
C VAL A 61 7.60 -8.86 -12.27
N TRP A 62 6.39 -8.72 -12.81
CA TRP A 62 5.12 -8.71 -12.08
C TRP A 62 4.00 -9.27 -12.96
N SER A 63 3.10 -10.06 -12.36
CA SER A 63 1.84 -10.47 -12.99
C SER A 63 0.90 -11.06 -11.94
N LEU A 64 -0.39 -10.79 -12.12
CA LEU A 64 -1.48 -11.40 -11.36
C LEU A 64 -2.09 -12.65 -12.03
N ALA A 65 -1.70 -12.99 -13.27
CA ALA A 65 -2.22 -14.17 -13.97
C ALA A 65 -2.13 -15.48 -13.15
N PRO A 66 -1.03 -15.75 -12.41
CA PRO A 66 -0.94 -16.96 -11.58
C PRO A 66 -1.94 -17.02 -10.42
N TYR A 67 -2.62 -15.92 -10.12
CA TYR A 67 -3.63 -15.82 -9.05
C TYR A 67 -5.07 -15.98 -9.54
N GLY A 68 -5.31 -16.36 -10.81
CA GLY A 68 -6.65 -16.59 -11.35
C GLY A 68 -7.47 -17.66 -10.61
N PHE A 69 -6.84 -18.50 -9.78
CA PHE A 69 -7.54 -19.41 -8.88
C PHE A 69 -8.43 -18.68 -7.83
N LEU A 70 -8.21 -17.38 -7.60
CA LEU A 70 -9.02 -16.52 -6.72
C LEU A 70 -10.39 -16.16 -7.32
N ASP A 71 -10.63 -16.47 -8.60
CA ASP A 71 -11.96 -16.31 -9.23
C ASP A 71 -13.01 -17.22 -8.60
N ALA A 72 -12.60 -18.28 -7.91
CA ALA A 72 -13.52 -19.11 -7.14
C ALA A 72 -14.27 -18.27 -6.09
N GLU A 73 -15.58 -18.46 -6.03
CA GLU A 73 -16.46 -17.73 -5.12
C GLU A 73 -16.08 -18.03 -3.66
N GLU A 74 -16.01 -19.32 -3.34
CA GLU A 74 -15.74 -19.83 -2.00
C GLU A 74 -14.24 -20.02 -1.75
N ALA A 75 -13.83 -19.80 -0.50
CA ALA A 75 -12.50 -20.12 -0.04
C ALA A 75 -12.31 -21.65 0.01
N PRO A 76 -11.24 -22.21 -0.57
CA PRO A 76 -10.93 -23.62 -0.44
C PRO A 76 -10.60 -23.94 1.04
N PRO A 77 -10.85 -25.17 1.52
CA PRO A 77 -10.66 -25.48 2.95
C PRO A 77 -9.20 -25.39 3.44
N THR A 78 -8.24 -25.29 2.52
CA THR A 78 -6.81 -25.10 2.78
C THR A 78 -6.41 -23.65 2.98
N VAL A 79 -7.32 -22.69 2.81
CA VAL A 79 -7.05 -21.25 2.97
C VAL A 79 -8.01 -20.66 4.00
N ASN A 80 -7.52 -19.76 4.85
CA ASN A 80 -8.37 -19.03 5.77
C ASN A 80 -9.36 -18.14 4.99
N PRO A 81 -10.67 -18.16 5.28
CA PRO A 81 -11.66 -17.44 4.49
C PRO A 81 -11.52 -15.91 4.59
N SER A 82 -11.01 -15.38 5.71
CA SER A 82 -10.72 -13.94 5.85
C SER A 82 -9.52 -13.54 4.96
N LEU A 83 -8.47 -14.35 4.97
CA LEU A 83 -7.33 -14.16 4.04
C LEU A 83 -7.76 -14.30 2.58
N TRP A 84 -8.67 -15.23 2.27
CA TRP A 84 -9.21 -15.38 0.92
C TRP A 84 -9.98 -14.13 0.47
N ARG A 85 -10.81 -13.54 1.35
CA ARG A 85 -11.47 -12.26 1.10
C ARG A 85 -10.45 -11.15 0.82
N GLN A 86 -9.42 -11.03 1.67
CA GLN A 86 -8.35 -10.05 1.47
C GLN A 86 -7.59 -10.27 0.16
N ALA A 87 -7.30 -11.54 -0.17
CA ALA A 87 -6.68 -11.89 -1.43
C ALA A 87 -7.57 -11.48 -2.61
N LYS A 88 -8.88 -11.66 -2.56
CA LYS A 88 -9.77 -11.20 -3.63
C LYS A 88 -9.78 -9.68 -3.73
N LEU A 89 -9.78 -8.95 -2.61
CA LEU A 89 -9.66 -7.48 -2.61
C LEU A 89 -8.36 -7.01 -3.26
N ASN A 90 -7.24 -7.65 -2.94
CA ASN A 90 -5.93 -7.33 -3.51
C ASN A 90 -5.78 -7.72 -5.00
N MET A 91 -6.79 -8.36 -5.62
CA MET A 91 -6.84 -8.57 -7.09
C MET A 91 -7.39 -7.36 -7.85
N HIS A 92 -7.96 -6.36 -7.16
CA HIS A 92 -8.44 -5.11 -7.77
C HIS A 92 -7.27 -4.21 -8.16
N HIS A 93 -6.76 -4.44 -9.37
CA HIS A 93 -5.59 -3.78 -9.92
C HIS A 93 -5.95 -2.83 -11.08
N GLY A 94 -5.07 -1.85 -11.33
CA GLY A 94 -5.24 -0.86 -12.38
C GLY A 94 -5.14 0.57 -11.87
N LEU A 95 -5.62 1.52 -12.67
CA LEU A 95 -5.69 2.94 -12.38
C LEU A 95 -7.07 3.29 -11.82
N PHE A 96 -7.08 3.99 -10.69
CA PHE A 96 -8.29 4.44 -10.00
C PHE A 96 -8.24 5.95 -9.78
N GLU A 97 -9.31 6.66 -10.12
CA GLU A 97 -9.56 8.01 -9.64
C GLU A 97 -10.03 7.97 -8.20
N VAL A 98 -9.27 8.61 -7.32
CA VAL A 98 -9.56 8.67 -5.90
C VAL A 98 -10.49 9.85 -5.61
N VAL A 99 -10.08 11.01 -6.13
CA VAL A 99 -10.89 12.21 -6.32
C VAL A 99 -10.43 12.88 -7.62
N PRO A 100 -11.23 13.75 -8.26
CA PRO A 100 -10.78 14.42 -9.48
C PRO A 100 -9.44 15.14 -9.29
N GLY A 101 -8.43 14.74 -10.07
CA GLY A 101 -7.05 15.25 -9.96
C GLY A 101 -6.10 14.42 -9.08
N VAL A 102 -6.58 13.38 -8.40
CA VAL A 102 -5.73 12.45 -7.64
C VAL A 102 -6.06 11.01 -8.02
N TYR A 103 -5.03 10.28 -8.44
CA TYR A 103 -5.15 8.94 -8.98
C TYR A 103 -4.23 7.98 -8.23
N GLN A 104 -4.59 6.71 -8.22
CA GLN A 104 -3.74 5.65 -7.72
C GLN A 104 -3.64 4.52 -8.73
N VAL A 105 -2.42 4.04 -8.95
CA VAL A 105 -2.18 2.76 -9.61
C VAL A 105 -1.97 1.71 -8.54
N ARG A 106 -2.80 0.68 -8.56
CA ARG A 106 -2.83 -0.38 -7.55
C ARG A 106 -2.61 -1.76 -8.15
N GLY A 107 -2.03 -2.68 -7.37
CA GLY A 107 -1.85 -4.08 -7.74
C GLY A 107 -0.88 -4.31 -8.91
N LEU A 108 -0.01 -3.33 -9.21
CA LEU A 108 1.14 -3.48 -10.11
C LEU A 108 2.45 -3.80 -9.35
N ASP A 109 2.39 -3.79 -8.03
CA ASP A 109 3.43 -4.20 -7.08
C ASP A 109 2.74 -4.48 -5.72
N ILE A 110 3.50 -4.63 -4.63
CA ILE A 110 2.94 -4.75 -3.27
C ILE A 110 2.31 -3.42 -2.79
N ALA A 111 2.99 -2.31 -3.07
CA ALA A 111 2.55 -0.96 -2.71
C ALA A 111 1.78 -0.31 -3.86
N ASN A 112 1.21 0.85 -3.59
CA ASN A 112 0.50 1.66 -4.58
C ASN A 112 1.32 2.89 -4.97
N MET A 113 1.14 3.34 -6.21
CA MET A 113 1.70 4.61 -6.69
C MET A 113 0.56 5.64 -6.74
N THR A 114 0.75 6.78 -6.07
CA THR A 114 -0.24 7.87 -6.10
C THR A 114 0.25 9.00 -7.01
N LEU A 115 -0.66 9.55 -7.81
CA LEU A 115 -0.39 10.56 -8.83
C LEU A 115 -1.32 11.76 -8.59
N ILE A 116 -0.74 12.91 -8.27
CA ILE A 116 -1.47 14.14 -7.94
C ILE A 116 -1.23 15.13 -9.08
N GLU A 117 -2.29 15.48 -9.80
CA GLU A 117 -2.24 16.47 -10.87
C GLU A 117 -2.04 17.88 -10.28
N GLY A 118 -0.95 18.54 -10.68
CA GLY A 118 -0.66 19.93 -10.37
C GLY A 118 -1.02 20.86 -11.52
N ASP A 119 -0.53 22.10 -11.44
CA ASP A 119 -0.77 23.15 -12.44
C ASP A 119 -0.04 22.88 -13.75
N THR A 120 1.19 22.35 -13.68
CA THR A 120 2.07 22.15 -14.84
C THR A 120 2.40 20.70 -15.14
N GLY A 121 2.17 19.78 -14.19
CA GLY A 121 2.47 18.37 -14.38
C GLY A 121 1.79 17.44 -13.37
N VAL A 122 2.55 16.44 -12.92
CA VAL A 122 2.09 15.43 -11.98
C VAL A 122 3.15 15.19 -10.89
N ILE A 123 2.70 15.17 -9.64
CA ILE A 123 3.50 14.78 -8.48
C ILE A 123 3.31 13.29 -8.26
N VAL A 124 4.41 12.54 -8.22
CA VAL A 124 4.41 11.09 -7.96
C VAL A 124 4.70 10.87 -6.47
N VAL A 125 3.80 10.20 -5.77
CA VAL A 125 3.99 9.80 -4.37
C VAL A 125 4.11 8.29 -4.33
N ASP A 126 5.25 7.84 -3.83
CA ASP A 126 5.75 6.47 -3.84
C ASP A 126 5.89 5.89 -5.26
N THR A 127 6.86 4.99 -5.41
CA THR A 127 7.37 4.58 -6.73
C THR A 127 7.48 3.09 -6.88
N LEU A 128 6.71 2.32 -6.11
CA LEU A 128 6.69 0.86 -6.15
C LEU A 128 8.08 0.26 -5.83
N THR A 129 8.16 -1.07 -5.83
CA THR A 129 9.42 -1.79 -5.57
C THR A 129 10.35 -1.73 -6.78
N SER A 130 9.78 -1.84 -7.98
CA SER A 130 10.57 -2.01 -9.21
C SER A 130 10.49 -0.85 -10.19
N ILE A 131 11.60 -0.56 -10.86
CA ILE A 131 11.72 0.45 -11.93
C ILE A 131 10.74 0.14 -13.06
N GLU A 132 10.62 -1.12 -13.45
CA GLU A 132 9.69 -1.55 -14.49
C GLU A 132 8.24 -1.37 -14.07
N GLY A 133 7.88 -1.74 -12.83
CA GLY A 133 6.54 -1.55 -12.28
C GLY A 133 6.16 -0.08 -12.24
N ALA A 134 7.06 0.77 -11.73
CA ALA A 134 6.84 2.20 -11.62
C ALA A 134 6.63 2.87 -12.99
N ARG A 135 7.44 2.49 -13.98
CA ARG A 135 7.27 2.97 -15.36
C ARG A 135 5.93 2.53 -15.94
N ALA A 136 5.56 1.25 -15.77
CA ALA A 136 4.29 0.73 -16.26
C ALA A 136 3.08 1.41 -15.60
N ALA A 137 3.18 1.74 -14.31
CA ALA A 137 2.16 2.49 -13.59
C ALA A 137 2.00 3.93 -14.13
N LEU A 138 3.10 4.64 -14.33
CA LEU A 138 3.08 5.99 -14.89
C LEU A 138 2.58 5.99 -16.35
N ASP A 139 2.98 5.01 -17.15
CA ASP A 139 2.50 4.83 -18.53
C ASP A 139 0.99 4.54 -18.56
N LEU A 140 0.47 3.72 -17.64
CA LEU A 140 -0.97 3.47 -17.51
C LEU A 140 -1.71 4.77 -17.17
N TYR A 141 -1.20 5.60 -16.26
CA TYR A 141 -1.76 6.91 -15.99
C TYR A 141 -1.79 7.80 -17.26
N TYR A 142 -0.69 7.87 -18.01
CA TYR A 142 -0.62 8.67 -19.23
C TYR A 142 -1.61 8.23 -20.31
N GLN A 143 -1.91 6.93 -20.42
CA GLN A 143 -2.92 6.43 -21.36
C GLN A 143 -4.33 6.99 -21.07
N HIS A 144 -4.65 7.28 -19.81
CA HIS A 144 -5.98 7.75 -19.40
C HIS A 144 -6.05 9.26 -19.15
N ARG A 145 -4.93 9.90 -18.79
CA ARG A 145 -4.89 11.30 -18.31
C ARG A 145 -4.06 12.23 -19.19
N GLY A 146 -3.41 11.68 -20.22
CA GLY A 146 -2.48 12.39 -21.09
C GLY A 146 -1.08 12.50 -20.48
N THR A 147 -0.07 12.70 -21.33
CA THR A 147 1.32 12.84 -20.88
C THR A 147 1.52 14.18 -20.17
N ARG A 148 1.91 14.11 -18.90
CA ARG A 148 2.25 15.26 -18.06
C ARG A 148 3.65 15.08 -17.49
N PRO A 149 4.51 16.11 -17.48
CA PRO A 149 5.84 15.99 -16.89
C PRO A 149 5.73 15.68 -15.40
N VAL A 150 6.62 14.82 -14.89
CA VAL A 150 6.77 14.63 -13.46
C VAL A 150 7.41 15.88 -12.86
N THR A 151 6.69 16.54 -11.96
CA THR A 151 7.09 17.84 -11.37
C THR A 151 7.65 17.69 -9.96
N ALA A 152 7.35 16.59 -9.27
CA ALA A 152 8.00 16.18 -8.02
C ALA A 152 7.85 14.67 -7.82
N VAL A 153 8.79 14.09 -7.08
CA VAL A 153 8.69 12.72 -6.56
C VAL A 153 8.73 12.79 -5.04
N MET A 154 7.88 12.04 -4.37
CA MET A 154 7.80 12.01 -2.91
C MET A 154 7.85 10.58 -2.42
N PHE A 155 8.66 10.30 -1.41
CA PHE A 155 8.65 9.03 -0.69
C PHE A 155 8.02 9.25 0.68
N THR A 156 6.95 8.53 0.98
CA THR A 156 6.26 8.61 2.27
C THR A 156 7.15 8.12 3.40
N HIS A 157 7.93 7.06 3.15
CA HIS A 157 8.81 6.46 4.14
C HIS A 157 9.90 5.57 3.52
N THR A 158 10.72 4.93 4.36
CA THR A 158 12.00 4.31 3.98
C THR A 158 11.98 2.89 3.45
N HIS A 159 10.82 2.25 3.25
CA HIS A 159 10.79 0.87 2.72
C HIS A 159 10.88 0.81 1.19
N THR A 160 11.52 -0.25 0.70
CA THR A 160 11.94 -0.38 -0.70
C THR A 160 10.78 -0.37 -1.69
N ASP A 161 9.61 -0.83 -1.29
CA ASP A 161 8.38 -0.79 -2.08
C ASP A 161 7.81 0.63 -2.30
N HIS A 162 8.38 1.65 -1.64
CA HIS A 162 7.96 3.05 -1.79
C HIS A 162 8.97 3.88 -2.61
N TRP A 163 10.24 3.52 -2.64
CA TRP A 163 11.27 4.26 -3.37
C TRP A 163 12.00 3.47 -4.46
N GLY A 164 11.83 2.15 -4.49
CA GLY A 164 12.66 1.24 -5.28
C GLY A 164 12.56 1.45 -6.78
N GLY A 165 11.39 1.86 -7.27
CA GLY A 165 11.13 2.12 -8.67
C GLY A 165 11.34 3.57 -9.12
N ALA A 166 11.97 4.44 -8.33
CA ALA A 166 12.09 5.87 -8.63
C ALA A 166 12.69 6.18 -10.03
N ARG A 167 13.68 5.42 -10.48
CA ARG A 167 14.24 5.55 -11.86
C ARG A 167 13.27 5.14 -12.97
N GLY A 168 12.10 4.60 -12.63
CA GLY A 168 11.01 4.33 -13.56
C GLY A 168 10.19 5.57 -13.88
N VAL A 169 10.24 6.61 -13.02
CA VAL A 169 9.41 7.82 -13.15
C VAL A 169 10.22 9.10 -13.31
N VAL A 170 11.49 9.12 -12.87
CA VAL A 170 12.35 10.30 -12.97
C VAL A 170 13.80 9.92 -13.26
N GLU A 171 14.46 10.70 -14.11
CA GLU A 171 15.91 10.59 -14.37
C GLU A 171 16.72 11.23 -13.25
N GLU A 172 17.87 10.64 -12.91
CA GLU A 172 18.74 11.12 -11.82
C GLU A 172 19.25 12.55 -12.07
N GLU A 173 19.52 12.91 -13.32
CA GLU A 173 19.95 14.24 -13.73
C GLU A 173 18.85 15.30 -13.57
N ALA A 174 17.57 14.89 -13.59
CA ALA A 174 16.47 15.81 -13.30
C ALA A 174 16.41 16.14 -11.80
N VAL A 175 16.75 15.17 -10.95
CA VAL A 175 16.81 15.33 -9.50
C VAL A 175 18.05 16.11 -9.09
N THR A 176 19.24 15.64 -9.46
CA THR A 176 20.53 16.27 -9.11
C THR A 176 20.70 17.66 -9.72
N GLY A 177 20.09 17.91 -10.88
CA GLY A 177 20.04 19.23 -11.49
C GLY A 177 18.99 20.19 -10.91
N GLY A 178 18.22 19.76 -9.89
CA GLY A 178 17.21 20.58 -9.21
C GLY A 178 15.94 20.86 -10.02
N ARG A 179 15.70 20.14 -11.12
CA ARG A 179 14.51 20.30 -11.96
C ARG A 179 13.28 19.62 -11.39
N VAL A 180 13.48 18.47 -10.72
CA VAL A 180 12.42 17.70 -10.07
C VAL A 180 12.84 17.48 -8.61
N PRO A 181 12.21 18.14 -7.62
CA PRO A 181 12.47 17.85 -6.23
C PRO A 181 12.09 16.42 -5.90
N LEU A 182 12.99 15.73 -5.21
CA LEU A 182 12.72 14.45 -4.55
C LEU A 182 12.54 14.72 -3.06
N ILE A 183 11.31 14.58 -2.58
CA ILE A 183 10.86 14.94 -1.24
C ILE A 183 10.76 13.68 -0.38
N ALA A 184 11.26 13.73 0.85
CA ALA A 184 11.19 12.59 1.78
C ALA A 184 11.13 13.06 3.24
N PRO A 185 10.73 12.20 4.20
CA PRO A 185 10.85 12.52 5.62
C PRO A 185 12.32 12.72 6.03
N ASN A 186 12.54 13.51 7.08
CA ASN A 186 13.86 13.64 7.71
C ASN A 186 14.44 12.26 8.05
N LEU A 187 15.78 12.14 7.99
CA LEU A 187 16.55 10.91 8.21
C LEU A 187 16.28 9.77 7.21
N PHE A 188 15.59 10.03 6.09
CA PHE A 188 15.29 9.02 5.08
C PHE A 188 16.51 8.19 4.64
N ILE A 189 17.61 8.84 4.22
CA ILE A 189 18.80 8.11 3.74
C ILE A 189 19.48 7.31 4.84
N GLU A 190 19.48 7.81 6.07
CA GLU A 190 20.05 7.09 7.21
C GLU A 190 19.33 5.75 7.39
N HIS A 191 18.00 5.77 7.38
CA HIS A 191 17.20 4.58 7.65
C HIS A 191 16.98 3.67 6.43
N ALA A 192 16.80 4.22 5.23
CA ALA A 192 16.72 3.43 3.99
C ALA A 192 17.97 2.56 3.77
N VAL A 193 19.11 3.01 4.27
CA VAL A 193 20.39 2.31 4.18
C VAL A 193 20.67 1.45 5.42
N SER A 194 20.50 1.99 6.63
CA SER A 194 20.93 1.30 7.87
C SER A 194 20.10 0.05 8.20
N GLU A 195 18.78 0.07 7.95
CA GLU A 195 17.88 -1.03 8.34
C GLU A 195 18.32 -2.37 7.71
N ASN A 196 18.83 -2.33 6.49
CA ASN A 196 19.07 -3.52 5.66
C ASN A 196 20.55 -3.93 5.57
N ILE A 197 21.48 -3.25 6.24
CA ILE A 197 22.93 -3.55 6.11
C ILE A 197 23.39 -4.59 7.12
N ILE A 198 23.36 -4.27 8.42
CA ILE A 198 24.08 -5.07 9.45
C ILE A 198 23.47 -6.47 9.54
N ALA A 199 22.14 -6.58 9.57
CA ALA A 199 21.41 -7.85 9.61
C ALA A 199 20.86 -8.28 8.23
N GLY A 200 21.26 -7.59 7.14
CA GLY A 200 20.70 -7.75 5.80
C GLY A 200 20.60 -9.19 5.31
N PRO A 201 21.68 -9.99 5.31
CA PRO A 201 21.61 -11.38 4.86
C PRO A 201 20.61 -12.24 5.65
N ALA A 202 20.51 -12.03 6.96
CA ALA A 202 19.57 -12.77 7.81
C ALA A 202 18.13 -12.31 7.54
N MET A 203 17.90 -11.00 7.41
CA MET A 203 16.61 -10.42 7.08
C MET A 203 16.10 -10.91 5.73
N LEU A 204 16.94 -10.86 4.69
CA LEU A 204 16.61 -11.34 3.35
C LEU A 204 16.27 -12.84 3.34
N ARG A 205 17.02 -13.66 4.07
CA ARG A 205 16.70 -15.09 4.18
C ARG A 205 15.37 -15.34 4.89
N ARG A 206 15.07 -14.60 5.96
CA ARG A 206 13.78 -14.72 6.67
C ARG A 206 12.62 -14.15 5.86
N ALA A 207 12.85 -13.10 5.08
CA ALA A 207 11.87 -12.52 4.17
C ALA A 207 11.39 -13.54 3.12
N GLN A 208 12.24 -14.49 2.70
CA GLN A 208 11.82 -15.59 1.83
C GLN A 208 10.75 -16.50 2.46
N TYR A 209 10.67 -16.57 3.80
CA TYR A 209 9.58 -17.27 4.48
C TYR A 209 8.36 -16.38 4.62
N GLN A 210 8.55 -15.11 5.02
CA GLN A 210 7.46 -14.16 5.22
C GLN A 210 6.67 -13.90 3.92
N PHE A 211 7.36 -13.66 2.80
CA PHE A 211 6.74 -13.33 1.51
C PHE A 211 6.56 -14.55 0.59
N GLY A 212 7.08 -15.71 0.99
CA GLY A 212 6.93 -16.98 0.27
C GLY A 212 7.20 -16.97 -1.25
N PRO A 213 8.22 -16.26 -1.80
CA PRO A 213 8.44 -16.20 -3.25
C PRO A 213 8.70 -17.57 -3.89
N LEU A 214 9.18 -18.54 -3.09
CA LEU A 214 9.48 -19.92 -3.50
C LEU A 214 8.26 -20.84 -3.50
N LEU A 215 7.12 -20.40 -2.94
CA LEU A 215 5.89 -21.18 -2.97
C LEU A 215 5.21 -21.05 -4.35
N ALA A 216 4.61 -22.15 -4.79
CA ALA A 216 3.70 -22.14 -5.93
C ALA A 216 2.47 -21.28 -5.60
N LYS A 217 1.92 -20.59 -6.58
CA LYS A 217 0.76 -19.70 -6.42
C LYS A 217 -0.46 -20.60 -6.51
N GLY A 218 -1.30 -20.63 -5.48
CA GLY A 218 -2.46 -21.51 -5.46
C GLY A 218 -3.01 -21.84 -4.07
N PRO A 219 -4.13 -22.58 -4.00
CA PRO A 219 -4.84 -22.89 -2.75
C PRO A 219 -4.04 -23.61 -1.66
N LYS A 220 -2.91 -24.23 -2.00
CA LYS A 220 -2.02 -24.95 -1.07
C LYS A 220 -0.60 -24.34 -1.01
N GLY A 221 -0.45 -23.10 -1.48
CA GLY A 221 0.82 -22.40 -1.56
C GLY A 221 0.67 -20.92 -1.21
N HIS A 222 1.30 -20.06 -1.99
CA HIS A 222 1.19 -18.62 -1.82
C HIS A 222 -0.18 -18.12 -2.32
N VAL A 223 -0.88 -17.36 -1.47
CA VAL A 223 -2.20 -16.77 -1.78
C VAL A 223 -2.13 -15.24 -1.80
N ASP A 224 -1.52 -14.63 -0.79
CA ASP A 224 -1.44 -13.17 -0.61
C ASP A 224 -0.44 -12.81 0.50
N CYS A 225 0.03 -11.56 0.56
CA CYS A 225 0.83 -11.03 1.67
C CYS A 225 0.00 -10.16 2.66
N GLY A 226 -1.32 -10.10 2.50
CA GLY A 226 -2.24 -9.32 3.33
C GLY A 226 -2.29 -7.85 2.90
N LEU A 227 -1.14 -7.18 2.95
CA LEU A 227 -0.96 -5.79 2.51
C LEU A 227 -1.14 -5.64 1.00
N GLY A 228 -0.54 -6.55 0.24
CA GLY A 228 -0.64 -6.61 -1.21
C GLY A 228 -0.35 -8.03 -1.69
N LYS A 229 -0.30 -8.22 -3.00
CA LYS A 229 -0.19 -9.56 -3.59
C LYS A 229 1.13 -10.24 -3.27
N THR A 230 2.24 -9.60 -3.59
CA THR A 230 3.63 -10.02 -3.32
C THR A 230 4.54 -8.87 -3.75
N MET A 231 5.86 -9.00 -3.69
CA MET A 231 6.78 -7.96 -4.17
C MET A 231 7.20 -8.23 -5.63
N ALA A 232 7.32 -7.17 -6.44
CA ALA A 232 7.84 -7.30 -7.80
C ALA A 232 9.33 -7.72 -7.83
N ALA A 233 9.70 -8.52 -8.83
CA ALA A 233 11.06 -9.05 -9.01
C ALA A 233 11.83 -8.30 -10.13
N GLY A 234 11.79 -6.97 -10.10
CA GLY A 234 12.41 -6.07 -11.08
C GLY A 234 13.71 -5.41 -10.59
N GLY A 235 14.18 -4.41 -11.34
CA GLY A 235 15.31 -3.57 -10.94
C GLY A 235 14.92 -2.58 -9.84
N VAL A 236 15.83 -2.32 -8.91
CA VAL A 236 15.62 -1.41 -7.77
C VAL A 236 16.73 -0.36 -7.78
N ALA A 237 16.41 0.91 -7.56
CA ALA A 237 17.40 1.97 -7.45
C ALA A 237 16.98 3.04 -6.44
N LEU A 238 17.83 3.27 -5.45
CA LEU A 238 17.69 4.37 -4.50
C LEU A 238 18.17 5.67 -5.15
N LEU A 239 17.30 6.68 -5.21
CA LEU A 239 17.66 8.05 -5.53
C LEU A 239 17.72 8.87 -4.24
N ARG A 240 18.75 9.70 -4.08
CA ARG A 240 18.91 10.53 -2.89
C ARG A 240 17.86 11.67 -2.89
N PRO A 241 17.04 11.82 -1.83
CA PRO A 241 16.17 12.97 -1.67
C PRO A 241 16.97 14.28 -1.68
N THR A 242 16.42 15.28 -2.37
CA THR A 242 16.99 16.64 -2.44
C THR A 242 16.32 17.59 -1.46
N ASP A 243 15.15 17.21 -0.97
CA ASP A 243 14.30 18.05 -0.14
C ASP A 243 13.69 17.20 1.00
N LEU A 244 13.85 17.64 2.24
CA LEU A 244 13.43 16.87 3.41
C LEU A 244 12.34 17.61 4.18
N ILE A 245 11.31 16.87 4.60
CA ILE A 245 10.31 17.35 5.56
C ILE A 245 10.87 17.14 6.97
N MET A 246 11.07 18.24 7.69
CA MET A 246 11.82 18.23 8.96
C MET A 246 10.93 18.12 10.20
N ALA A 247 9.67 18.57 10.12
CA ALA A 247 8.77 18.66 11.27
C ALA A 247 7.30 18.59 10.87
N THR A 248 6.46 18.13 11.80
CA THR A 248 5.00 18.23 11.70
C THR A 248 4.56 19.69 11.60
N GLY A 249 3.58 19.97 10.73
CA GLY A 249 3.10 21.32 10.46
C GLY A 249 3.88 22.06 9.37
N ASP A 250 4.88 21.42 8.75
CA ASP A 250 5.50 21.92 7.52
C ASP A 250 4.42 22.00 6.43
N THR A 251 4.32 23.16 5.79
CA THR A 251 3.36 23.41 4.71
C THR A 251 4.09 23.84 3.46
N ARG A 252 3.76 23.21 2.33
CA ARG A 252 4.43 23.45 1.06
C ARG A 252 3.44 23.54 -0.08
N THR A 253 3.78 24.33 -1.08
CA THR A 253 3.08 24.33 -2.36
C THR A 253 3.99 23.70 -3.38
N ILE A 254 3.56 22.57 -3.94
CA ILE A 254 4.31 21.80 -4.94
C ILE A 254 3.43 21.77 -6.19
N ASP A 255 3.93 22.31 -7.30
CA ASP A 255 3.20 22.40 -8.58
C ASP A 255 1.74 22.91 -8.42
N GLY A 256 1.56 23.97 -7.62
CA GLY A 256 0.24 24.57 -7.36
C GLY A 256 -0.64 23.85 -6.32
N VAL A 257 -0.22 22.70 -5.81
CA VAL A 257 -0.94 21.92 -4.80
C VAL A 257 -0.36 22.19 -3.42
N SER A 258 -1.20 22.60 -2.47
CA SER A 258 -0.80 22.78 -1.07
C SER A 258 -0.82 21.46 -0.30
N PHE A 259 0.25 21.19 0.43
CA PHE A 259 0.46 20.05 1.32
C PHE A 259 0.66 20.55 2.75
N GLU A 260 0.07 19.84 3.71
CA GLU A 260 0.37 19.97 5.14
C GLU A 260 0.94 18.63 5.62
N PHE A 261 2.17 18.61 6.11
CA PHE A 261 2.85 17.36 6.50
C PHE A 261 2.77 17.09 8.00
N GLN A 262 2.70 15.82 8.36
CA GLN A 262 2.84 15.34 9.73
C GLN A 262 3.92 14.26 9.78
N MET A 263 4.95 14.47 10.58
CA MET A 263 5.99 13.47 10.81
C MET A 263 5.45 12.36 11.71
N ALA A 264 5.69 11.10 11.33
CA ALA A 264 5.30 9.92 12.08
C ALA A 264 6.46 8.91 12.26
N PRO A 265 7.64 9.33 12.77
CA PRO A 265 8.80 8.45 12.88
C PRO A 265 8.57 7.27 13.85
N ASN A 266 9.22 6.14 13.58
CA ASN A 266 9.16 4.90 14.38
C ASN A 266 7.76 4.27 14.51
N SER A 267 6.86 4.63 13.59
CA SER A 267 5.55 3.99 13.45
C SER A 267 5.68 2.76 12.54
N GLU A 268 5.21 2.80 11.30
CA GLU A 268 5.49 1.72 10.34
C GLU A 268 6.98 1.73 9.96
N ALA A 269 7.55 2.90 9.69
CA ALA A 269 8.96 3.05 9.40
C ALA A 269 9.68 3.99 10.39
N PRO A 270 11.00 3.87 10.56
CA PRO A 270 11.78 4.79 11.40
C PRO A 270 11.71 6.25 10.92
N ALA A 271 11.65 6.48 9.61
CA ALA A 271 11.39 7.79 9.01
C ALA A 271 10.18 7.70 8.08
N GLU A 272 9.09 8.35 8.49
CA GLU A 272 7.80 8.31 7.81
C GLU A 272 7.04 9.63 8.03
N MET A 273 6.20 9.99 7.06
CA MET A 273 5.35 11.17 7.13
C MET A 273 3.99 10.93 6.48
N HIS A 274 2.96 11.52 7.07
CA HIS A 274 1.64 11.71 6.47
C HIS A 274 1.61 13.07 5.76
N PHE A 275 0.62 13.26 4.89
CA PHE A 275 0.27 14.59 4.41
C PHE A 275 -1.23 14.76 4.22
N TYR A 276 -1.69 16.00 4.31
CA TYR A 276 -3.05 16.40 4.01
C TYR A 276 -3.06 17.40 2.85
N LEU A 277 -4.04 17.24 1.94
CA LEU A 277 -4.26 18.13 0.80
C LEU A 277 -5.58 18.89 1.00
N PRO A 278 -5.53 20.16 1.47
CA PRO A 278 -6.74 20.92 1.80
C PRO A 278 -7.71 21.07 0.63
N ARG A 279 -7.18 21.31 -0.58
CA ARG A 279 -7.98 21.45 -1.81
C ARG A 279 -8.88 20.24 -2.07
N TYR A 280 -8.37 19.04 -1.76
CA TYR A 280 -9.04 17.77 -2.03
C TYR A 280 -9.76 17.21 -0.80
N ARG A 281 -9.53 17.78 0.39
CA ARG A 281 -9.89 17.18 1.69
C ARG A 281 -9.39 15.73 1.77
N LEU A 282 -8.18 15.51 1.29
CA LEU A 282 -7.57 14.19 1.15
C LEU A 282 -6.47 14.06 2.19
N LEU A 283 -6.52 12.97 2.96
CA LEU A 283 -5.49 12.62 3.93
C LEU A 283 -4.71 11.41 3.43
N ASN A 284 -3.40 11.53 3.33
CA ASN A 284 -2.49 10.44 3.08
C ASN A 284 -1.86 10.05 4.43
N LEU A 285 -2.21 8.86 4.95
CA LEU A 285 -1.66 8.26 6.17
C LEU A 285 -0.46 7.34 5.93
N ALA A 286 0.28 7.51 4.83
CA ALA A 286 1.38 6.64 4.42
C ALA A 286 1.01 5.14 4.57
N GLU A 287 1.75 4.38 5.38
CA GLU A 287 1.44 2.98 5.66
C GLU A 287 0.95 2.75 7.12
N ASN A 288 0.66 3.86 7.81
CA ASN A 288 0.19 3.85 9.20
C ASN A 288 -1.30 3.53 9.37
N CYS A 289 -2.08 3.55 8.29
CA CYS A 289 -3.49 3.16 8.32
C CYS A 289 -3.89 2.49 7.01
N THR A 290 -3.77 1.17 6.99
CA THR A 290 -4.17 0.30 5.88
C THR A 290 -5.36 -0.56 6.29
N HIS A 291 -5.88 -1.37 5.36
CA HIS A 291 -6.99 -2.30 5.64
C HIS A 291 -6.54 -3.61 6.31
N ASN A 292 -5.43 -3.58 7.05
CA ASN A 292 -4.92 -4.72 7.81
C ASN A 292 -4.31 -4.27 9.15
N PHE A 293 -4.18 -5.22 10.08
CA PHE A 293 -3.38 -4.99 11.28
C PHE A 293 -1.90 -5.09 10.90
N HIS A 294 -1.21 -3.96 10.92
CA HIS A 294 0.18 -3.89 10.48
C HIS A 294 1.13 -4.52 11.52
N ASN A 295 2.35 -4.82 11.08
CA ASN A 295 3.38 -5.39 11.94
C ASN A 295 3.84 -4.36 12.96
N LEU A 296 3.86 -4.73 14.24
CA LEU A 296 4.69 -4.05 15.25
C LEU A 296 6.11 -4.63 15.27
N LEU A 297 6.27 -5.86 14.77
CA LEU A 297 7.54 -6.53 14.58
C LEU A 297 7.42 -7.44 13.36
N PRO A 298 8.02 -7.09 12.21
CA PRO A 298 7.91 -7.93 11.02
C PRO A 298 8.73 -9.23 11.18
N PHE A 299 8.18 -10.36 10.72
CA PHE A 299 8.80 -11.69 10.88
C PHE A 299 10.16 -11.83 10.17
N ARG A 300 10.45 -11.02 9.14
CA ARG A 300 11.76 -10.90 8.49
C ARG A 300 12.86 -10.46 9.47
N GLY A 301 12.48 -9.81 10.57
CA GLY A 301 13.38 -9.23 11.55
C GLY A 301 13.62 -7.76 11.24
N ALA A 302 13.36 -6.92 12.23
CA ALA A 302 13.64 -5.49 12.29
C ALA A 302 13.61 -5.08 13.77
N ASP A 303 13.85 -3.80 14.04
CA ASP A 303 13.56 -3.24 15.37
C ASP A 303 12.04 -3.26 15.64
N VAL A 304 11.67 -3.36 16.91
CA VAL A 304 10.27 -3.31 17.32
C VAL A 304 9.76 -1.87 17.17
N ARG A 305 8.61 -1.71 16.52
CA ARG A 305 7.95 -0.44 16.28
C ARG A 305 7.23 0.07 17.53
N ASP A 306 7.10 1.38 17.67
CA ASP A 306 6.43 1.99 18.82
C ASP A 306 4.92 2.12 18.57
N ALA A 307 4.16 1.13 19.05
CA ALA A 307 2.70 1.11 18.92
C ALA A 307 2.01 2.30 19.61
N LEU A 308 2.60 2.86 20.66
CA LEU A 308 2.02 4.02 21.37
C LEU A 308 2.25 5.30 20.57
N ALA A 309 3.44 5.49 20.00
CA ALA A 309 3.70 6.60 19.09
C ALA A 309 2.79 6.54 17.86
N TRP A 310 2.68 5.35 17.24
CA TRP A 310 1.80 5.12 16.10
C TRP A 310 0.34 5.48 16.42
N SER A 311 -0.19 5.01 17.54
CA SER A 311 -1.54 5.35 18.02
C SER A 311 -1.73 6.87 18.19
N LYS A 312 -0.73 7.58 18.73
CA LYS A 312 -0.76 9.03 18.88
C LYS A 312 -0.75 9.76 17.54
N TYR A 313 0.07 9.33 16.57
CA TYR A 313 0.10 9.94 15.23
C TYR A 313 -1.24 9.80 14.51
N LEU A 314 -1.91 8.66 14.63
CA LEU A 314 -3.27 8.49 14.11
C LEU A 314 -4.27 9.40 14.84
N GLY A 315 -4.16 9.52 16.16
CA GLY A 315 -4.96 10.45 16.96
C GLY A 315 -4.78 11.91 16.55
N GLU A 316 -3.55 12.34 16.28
CA GLU A 316 -3.20 13.66 15.76
C GLU A 316 -3.74 13.86 14.33
N ALA A 317 -3.60 12.87 13.45
CA ALA A 317 -4.10 12.94 12.08
C ALA A 317 -5.62 13.11 12.03
N LEU A 318 -6.35 12.44 12.94
CA LEU A 318 -7.79 12.64 13.15
C LEU A 318 -8.12 14.09 13.56
N GLN A 319 -7.27 14.76 14.34
CA GLN A 319 -7.46 16.18 14.66
C GLN A 319 -7.20 17.07 13.45
N ILE A 320 -6.19 16.80 12.64
CA ILE A 320 -5.89 17.58 11.42
C ILE A 320 -7.12 17.60 10.50
N VAL A 321 -7.76 16.46 10.27
CA VAL A 321 -9.01 16.40 9.48
C VAL A 321 -10.24 16.93 10.22
N GLY A 322 -10.34 16.65 11.52
CA GLY A 322 -11.47 17.02 12.37
C GLY A 322 -11.59 18.52 12.65
N TRP A 323 -10.48 19.26 12.59
CA TRP A 323 -10.44 20.72 12.80
C TRP A 323 -10.68 21.52 11.52
N GLN A 324 -10.32 20.98 10.35
CA GLN A 324 -10.57 21.64 9.06
C GLN A 324 -11.99 21.42 8.53
N GLY A 325 -12.71 20.43 9.05
CA GLY A 325 -14.16 20.28 8.87
C GLY A 325 -14.96 21.20 9.81
N ARG A 326 -15.21 22.47 9.43
CA ARG A 326 -16.29 23.23 10.07
C ARG A 326 -17.62 22.52 9.84
N GLY A 327 -18.13 21.86 10.87
CA GLY A 327 -19.44 21.24 10.95
C GLY A 327 -19.47 20.00 11.85
N ASP A 328 -19.53 20.23 13.17
CA ASP A 328 -19.90 19.27 14.23
C ASP A 328 -19.43 17.82 14.09
N VAL A 329 -18.22 17.53 14.58
CA VAL A 329 -17.94 16.23 15.20
C VAL A 329 -17.49 16.51 16.63
N ARG A 330 -18.42 16.37 17.58
CA ARG A 330 -18.05 16.34 18.99
C ARG A 330 -17.24 15.07 19.26
N PRO A 331 -16.17 15.13 20.05
CA PRO A 331 -15.49 13.92 20.49
C PRO A 331 -16.45 13.09 21.33
N ALA A 332 -16.79 11.89 20.87
CA ALA A 332 -17.48 10.92 21.71
C ALA A 332 -16.48 10.47 22.78
N SER A 333 -16.57 11.12 23.94
CA SER A 333 -15.93 10.69 25.17
C SER A 333 -16.33 9.24 25.48
N LEU A 334 -15.34 8.43 25.83
CA LEU A 334 -15.50 7.20 26.61
C LEU A 334 -16.45 7.42 27.81
N ALA A 335 -17.73 7.06 27.68
CA ALA A 335 -18.65 6.83 28.79
C ALA A 335 -19.98 6.20 28.31
N GLY A 336 -20.27 4.99 28.79
CA GLY A 336 -21.61 4.60 29.25
C GLY A 336 -22.75 4.39 28.24
N VAL A 337 -23.08 3.12 28.00
CA VAL A 337 -24.43 2.53 27.90
C VAL A 337 -25.62 3.48 27.67
N GLY A 338 -26.28 3.36 26.51
CA GLY A 338 -27.75 3.44 26.41
C GLY A 338 -28.36 4.39 25.38
N ARG A 339 -29.07 3.78 24.42
CA ARG A 339 -30.19 4.26 23.57
C ARG A 339 -29.88 4.86 22.18
N GLU A 340 -30.34 4.13 21.15
CA GLU A 340 -30.75 4.61 19.82
C GLU A 340 -32.19 5.19 19.81
N PRO A 341 -32.70 5.78 18.71
CA PRO A 341 -32.05 6.75 17.82
C PRO A 341 -32.99 7.95 17.51
N ARG A 342 -32.45 9.05 16.96
CA ARG A 342 -33.24 9.98 16.12
C ARG A 342 -32.49 10.25 14.82
N ARG A 343 -33.20 10.01 13.71
CA ARG A 343 -32.82 10.38 12.34
C ARG A 343 -32.66 11.89 12.21
N CYS A 344 -31.67 12.32 11.43
CA CYS A 344 -31.74 13.54 10.65
C CYS A 344 -30.89 13.37 9.38
N ASP A 345 -31.50 13.67 8.23
CA ASP A 345 -30.97 13.56 6.88
C ASP A 345 -30.11 14.80 6.51
N ASP A 346 -28.83 14.63 6.19
CA ASP A 346 -28.04 15.51 5.28
C ASP A 346 -26.70 14.84 4.88
N PRO A 347 -26.44 14.52 3.60
CA PRO A 347 -25.25 13.76 3.17
C PRO A 347 -24.14 14.68 2.62
N ARG A 348 -23.49 15.50 3.45
CA ARG A 348 -22.25 16.21 3.05
C ARG A 348 -21.22 16.30 4.18
N ALA A 349 -20.81 15.16 4.71
CA ALA A 349 -19.65 15.04 5.59
C ALA A 349 -18.41 14.60 4.79
N ALA A 350 -17.27 15.26 5.04
CA ALA A 350 -15.96 14.89 4.53
C ALA A 350 -15.64 13.43 4.90
N ARG A 351 -15.21 12.63 3.93
CA ARG A 351 -14.92 11.21 4.13
C ARG A 351 -13.40 11.01 4.21
N PRO A 352 -12.89 10.32 5.24
CA PRO A 352 -11.47 9.99 5.32
C PRO A 352 -11.11 9.10 4.13
N LEU A 353 -10.11 9.54 3.38
CA LEU A 353 -9.61 8.81 2.24
C LEU A 353 -8.44 7.96 2.74
N GLN A 354 -8.68 6.69 3.00
CA GLN A 354 -7.60 5.76 3.30
C GLN A 354 -6.85 5.46 2.00
N ILE A 355 -5.55 5.75 1.99
CA ILE A 355 -4.63 5.20 1.01
C ILE A 355 -4.73 3.70 1.19
N ARG A 356 -5.25 3.02 0.17
CA ARG A 356 -5.16 1.58 0.15
C ARG A 356 -3.70 1.25 -0.17
N ALA A 357 -3.12 0.30 0.53
CA ALA A 357 -2.11 -0.60 0.00
C ALA A 357 -2.88 -1.90 -0.25
#